data_AF-A0A931J0W6-F1
#
_entry.id   AF-A0A931J0W6-F1
#
_cell.length_a   1.000
_cell.length_b   1.000
_cell.length_c   1.000
_cell.angle_alpha   90.00
_cell.angle_beta   90.00
_cell.angle_gamma   90.00
#
_symmetry.space_group_name_H-M   'P 1'
#
loop_
_entity.id
_entity.type
_entity.pdbx_description
1 polymer ?
#
loop_
_entity_poly.entity_id
_entity_poly.type
_entity_poly.pdbx_seq_one_letter_code
_entity_poly.pdbx_strand_id
1 'polypeptide(L)'
;MNASQGTTAGTPRNNSGEAVDVTDVALLSDTRGPIRLGFWVLVVGFGAFLAWAAWAPLDEGVSAQGTVAVESRRKPIQHLQGGVIKELRVHDAQPVKAGDVLVVLDDATTRAGYETIQQAYLAQRAMESRLLAELSGAGRISFHPDVLAAADGPAKPHMMAQQQLFDARRAAQQAEMAAGEEAIGGLQAQVTGLRGVLEGRQAQARYQSEQLNNVKSLAADGFAPRNQALQLEQSQAELRAGMADVQANIQRALNGIAETRQRMAMRRQEYLKETSAQLTDVRREVQANQEKLVAIRGELKRTQIVAPMDGQIVGLQLGGVGGVVSPGQRLMDVVPAGETLILDVKVPPHVIDRVRVGDATEVRFSGFANSPQLVVDAKLKSLAGDAVTEQVGSMVQTYYAARVELTPEGLKTLGHRQLQPGMPAEVLIRTGERSLLTYLLHPLTKRIAAAMKEE
;
A
#
# COMPACT_ATOMS: atom_id res chain seq x y z
N MET A 1 92.44 70.69 -61.29
CA MET A 1 91.98 70.56 -59.89
C MET A 1 91.98 69.06 -59.60
N ASN A 2 92.98 68.46 -58.91
CA ASN A 2 93.41 68.64 -57.51
C ASN A 2 92.22 68.60 -56.54
N ALA A 3 92.13 67.75 -55.50
CA ALA A 3 92.94 66.59 -55.04
C ALA A 3 92.00 65.61 -54.25
N SER A 4 92.36 64.51 -53.57
CA SER A 4 93.62 63.83 -53.16
C SER A 4 93.32 62.32 -52.91
N GLN A 5 94.24 61.38 -53.16
CA GLN A 5 95.09 60.63 -52.19
C GLN A 5 94.41 60.14 -50.89
N GLY A 6 94.61 58.91 -50.38
CA GLY A 6 95.49 57.79 -50.81
C GLY A 6 94.96 56.43 -50.31
N THR A 7 95.33 55.30 -50.95
CA THR A 7 96.49 54.45 -50.61
C THR A 7 96.36 53.66 -49.30
N THR A 8 96.18 52.34 -49.41
CA THR A 8 97.19 51.35 -48.98
C THR A 8 97.12 50.13 -49.91
N ALA A 9 98.26 49.48 -50.14
CA ALA A 9 98.39 48.32 -51.02
C ALA A 9 98.96 47.12 -50.25
N GLY A 10 98.61 45.91 -50.70
CA GLY A 10 99.16 44.64 -50.19
C GLY A 10 98.86 43.52 -51.19
N THR A 11 99.89 43.08 -51.92
CA THR A 11 99.82 42.24 -53.13
C THR A 11 99.88 40.71 -52.82
N PRO A 12 99.73 39.79 -53.80
CA PRO A 12 98.97 38.54 -53.60
C PRO A 12 99.83 37.27 -53.70
N ARG A 13 99.19 36.08 -53.60
CA ARG A 13 99.69 34.85 -54.24
C ARG A 13 98.59 34.03 -54.91
N ASN A 14 98.86 33.71 -56.18
CA ASN A 14 98.13 32.80 -57.05
C ASN A 14 98.73 31.38 -56.91
N ASN A 15 97.91 30.32 -56.99
CA ASN A 15 98.19 29.21 -57.91
C ASN A 15 96.98 28.28 -58.10
N SER A 16 96.91 27.71 -59.30
CA SER A 16 95.86 26.86 -59.84
C SER A 16 96.24 25.37 -59.89
N GLY A 17 95.23 24.50 -60.09
CA GLY A 17 95.38 23.05 -60.24
C GLY A 17 94.75 22.29 -59.06
N GLU A 18 94.11 21.14 -59.23
CA GLU A 18 93.93 20.32 -60.43
C GLU A 18 92.73 19.37 -60.19
N ALA A 19 91.91 19.08 -61.22
CA ALA A 19 90.79 18.16 -61.10
C ALA A 19 91.18 16.78 -61.64
N VAL A 20 90.99 15.72 -60.85
CA VAL A 20 91.27 14.34 -61.26
C VAL A 20 90.00 13.51 -61.12
N ASP A 21 89.50 13.07 -62.27
CA ASP A 21 88.44 12.07 -62.43
C ASP A 21 89.05 10.66 -62.30
N VAL A 22 88.34 9.72 -61.66
CA VAL A 22 88.80 8.33 -61.51
C VAL A 22 87.64 7.36 -61.72
N THR A 23 87.87 6.39 -62.59
CA THR A 23 86.87 5.60 -63.31
C THR A 23 86.28 4.43 -62.52
N ASP A 24 85.12 3.95 -62.97
CA ASP A 24 84.38 2.81 -62.42
C ASP A 24 85.21 1.52 -62.24
N VAL A 25 84.93 0.80 -61.14
CA VAL A 25 85.40 -0.58 -60.92
C VAL A 25 84.19 -1.49 -60.69
N ALA A 26 83.84 -2.28 -61.70
CA ALA A 26 82.72 -3.22 -61.62
C ALA A 26 83.09 -4.46 -60.78
N LEU A 27 82.38 -4.67 -59.66
CA LEU A 27 82.51 -5.86 -58.82
C LEU A 27 81.35 -6.84 -59.07
N LEU A 28 81.68 -7.99 -59.65
CA LEU A 28 80.76 -9.13 -59.77
C LEU A 28 80.65 -9.87 -58.43
N SER A 29 79.49 -9.78 -57.78
CA SER A 29 79.12 -10.66 -56.66
C SER A 29 77.66 -11.11 -56.80
N ASP A 30 77.41 -12.42 -56.71
CA ASP A 30 76.07 -13.00 -56.89
C ASP A 30 75.29 -12.97 -55.57
N THR A 31 74.56 -11.87 -55.34
CA THR A 31 73.82 -11.60 -54.10
C THR A 31 72.49 -12.38 -53.99
N ARG A 32 72.16 -13.28 -54.94
CA ARG A 32 70.83 -13.90 -55.05
C ARG A 32 70.45 -14.81 -53.87
N GLY A 33 71.42 -15.44 -53.21
CA GLY A 33 71.18 -16.30 -52.03
C GLY A 33 70.74 -15.51 -50.79
N PRO A 34 71.57 -14.58 -50.27
CA PRO A 34 71.24 -13.77 -49.10
C PRO A 34 69.93 -12.96 -49.26
N ILE A 35 69.67 -12.42 -50.46
CA ILE A 35 68.45 -11.66 -50.74
C ILE A 35 67.19 -12.53 -50.57
N ARG A 36 67.21 -13.80 -51.02
CA ARG A 36 66.07 -14.71 -50.85
C ARG A 36 65.85 -15.13 -49.40
N LEU A 37 66.92 -15.32 -48.63
CA LEU A 37 66.83 -15.60 -47.19
C LEU A 37 66.26 -14.40 -46.43
N GLY A 38 66.80 -13.20 -46.68
CA GLY A 38 66.32 -11.95 -46.09
C GLY A 38 64.85 -11.66 -46.43
N PHE A 39 64.43 -11.93 -47.67
CA PHE A 39 63.03 -11.83 -48.08
C PHE A 39 62.12 -12.80 -47.31
N TRP A 40 62.52 -14.06 -47.14
CA TRP A 40 61.74 -15.02 -46.34
C TRP A 40 61.65 -14.64 -44.85
N VAL A 41 62.75 -14.18 -44.26
CA VAL A 41 62.77 -13.66 -42.87
C VAL A 41 61.86 -12.44 -42.73
N LEU A 42 61.87 -11.52 -43.70
CA LEU A 42 61.00 -10.35 -43.71
C LEU A 42 59.53 -10.74 -43.87
N VAL A 43 59.18 -11.65 -44.80
CA VAL A 43 57.79 -12.10 -45.00
C VAL A 43 57.25 -12.85 -43.78
N VAL A 44 58.04 -13.75 -43.18
CA VAL A 44 57.62 -14.50 -41.98
C VAL A 44 57.57 -13.61 -40.75
N GLY A 45 58.56 -12.73 -40.55
CA GLY A 45 58.59 -11.79 -39.42
C GLY A 45 57.46 -10.76 -39.48
N PHE A 46 57.24 -10.16 -40.66
CA PHE A 46 56.13 -9.22 -40.88
C PHE A 46 54.76 -9.91 -40.82
N GLY A 47 54.64 -11.13 -41.38
CA GLY A 47 53.42 -11.93 -41.28
C GLY A 47 53.08 -12.33 -39.85
N ALA A 48 54.07 -12.76 -39.06
CA ALA A 48 53.89 -13.07 -37.64
C ALA A 48 53.55 -11.81 -36.82
N PHE A 49 54.19 -10.67 -37.10
CA PHE A 49 53.86 -9.40 -36.47
C PHE A 49 52.44 -8.93 -36.81
N LEU A 50 51.99 -9.05 -38.07
CA LEU A 50 50.62 -8.73 -38.46
C LEU A 50 49.59 -9.67 -37.84
N ALA A 51 49.86 -10.98 -37.78
CA ALA A 51 48.98 -11.94 -37.11
C ALA A 51 48.87 -11.65 -35.61
N TRP A 52 49.99 -11.34 -34.94
CA TRP A 52 50.00 -10.92 -33.54
C TRP A 52 49.27 -9.58 -33.35
N ALA A 53 49.54 -8.56 -34.17
CA ALA A 53 48.87 -7.26 -34.09
C ALA A 53 47.37 -7.32 -34.41
N ALA A 54 46.91 -8.34 -35.16
CA ALA A 54 45.50 -8.62 -35.39
C ALA A 54 44.80 -9.26 -34.18
N TRP A 55 45.54 -9.97 -33.32
CA TRP A 55 45.01 -10.64 -32.12
C TRP A 55 45.32 -9.92 -30.80
N ALA A 56 46.28 -9.02 -30.75
CA ALA A 56 46.62 -8.26 -29.55
C ALA A 56 45.50 -7.27 -29.19
N PRO A 57 44.77 -7.47 -28.07
CA PRO A 57 43.69 -6.57 -27.66
C PRO A 57 44.28 -5.25 -27.13
N LEU A 58 43.66 -4.15 -27.52
CA LEU A 58 43.98 -2.81 -27.06
C LEU A 58 42.69 -2.15 -26.56
N ASP A 59 42.66 -1.81 -25.26
CA ASP A 59 41.50 -1.20 -24.62
C ASP A 59 41.13 0.14 -25.28
N GLU A 60 39.86 0.31 -25.67
CA GLU A 60 39.31 1.57 -26.15
C GLU A 60 38.56 2.30 -25.03
N GLY A 61 39.14 3.38 -24.54
CA GLY A 61 38.57 4.23 -23.51
C GLY A 61 38.05 5.58 -24.03
N VAL A 62 36.89 6.01 -23.53
CA VAL A 62 36.35 7.37 -23.68
C VAL A 62 36.57 8.13 -22.38
N SER A 63 37.37 9.21 -22.39
CA SER A 63 37.50 10.10 -21.23
C SER A 63 36.32 11.08 -21.18
N ALA A 64 35.71 11.21 -20.00
CA ALA A 64 34.65 12.14 -19.69
C ALA A 64 34.91 12.80 -18.33
N GLN A 65 34.50 14.06 -18.19
CA GLN A 65 34.64 14.78 -16.92
C GLN A 65 33.47 14.43 -16.01
N GLY A 66 33.75 14.17 -14.74
CA GLY A 66 32.74 13.89 -13.73
C GLY A 66 32.96 14.64 -12.43
N THR A 67 31.91 14.66 -11.62
CA THR A 67 31.93 15.21 -10.25
C THR A 67 31.31 14.19 -9.30
N VAL A 68 31.90 14.03 -8.13
CA VAL A 68 31.33 13.21 -7.05
C VAL A 68 30.00 13.84 -6.64
N ALA A 69 28.92 13.11 -6.87
CA ALA A 69 27.58 13.44 -6.42
C ALA A 69 27.14 12.43 -5.35
N VAL A 70 26.13 12.79 -4.58
CA VAL A 70 25.52 11.89 -3.60
C VAL A 70 24.25 11.34 -4.23
N GLU A 71 23.95 10.02 -4.13
CA GLU A 71 22.68 9.48 -4.63
C GLU A 71 21.50 9.85 -3.69
N SER A 72 21.34 11.15 -3.45
CA SER A 72 20.38 11.70 -2.50
C SER A 72 18.98 11.70 -3.06
N ARG A 73 18.24 10.64 -2.72
CA ARG A 73 16.78 10.63 -2.92
C ARG A 73 16.09 11.31 -1.75
N ARG A 74 16.27 12.64 -1.67
CA ARG A 74 15.53 13.53 -0.76
C ARG A 74 14.05 13.14 -0.75
N LYS A 75 13.50 12.78 0.40
CA LYS A 75 12.06 12.52 0.53
C LYS A 75 11.36 13.78 1.04
N PRO A 76 10.52 14.44 0.22
CA PRO A 76 9.76 15.60 0.67
C PRO A 76 8.67 15.16 1.63
N ILE A 77 8.61 15.79 2.79
CA ILE A 77 7.52 15.64 3.75
C ILE A 77 6.46 16.68 3.40
N GLN A 78 5.26 16.20 3.09
CA GLN A 78 4.08 16.99 2.73
C GLN A 78 2.90 16.54 3.59
N HIS A 79 2.00 17.47 3.93
CA HIS A 79 0.79 17.14 4.70
C HIS A 79 -0.48 17.29 3.84
N LEU A 80 -1.31 16.24 3.76
CA LEU A 80 -2.41 16.19 2.79
C LEU A 80 -3.52 17.21 3.08
N GLN A 81 -3.93 17.35 4.34
CA GLN A 81 -5.13 18.11 4.73
C GLN A 81 -4.83 19.53 5.24
N GLY A 82 -3.55 19.87 5.47
CA GLY A 82 -3.18 21.08 6.22
C GLY A 82 -3.49 20.99 7.72
N GLY A 83 -3.40 22.13 8.42
CA GLY A 83 -3.69 22.24 9.86
C GLY A 83 -2.90 23.38 10.54
N VAL A 84 -3.18 23.65 11.82
CA VAL A 84 -2.43 24.62 12.63
C VAL A 84 -1.29 23.90 13.35
N ILE A 85 -0.08 24.46 13.40
CA ILE A 85 1.06 23.89 14.11
C ILE A 85 0.90 24.12 15.61
N LYS A 86 0.74 23.03 16.38
CA LYS A 86 0.66 23.03 17.84
C LYS A 86 2.03 22.90 18.49
N GLU A 87 2.91 22.09 17.89
CA GLU A 87 4.28 21.88 18.36
C GLU A 87 5.20 21.57 17.18
N LEU A 88 6.39 22.17 17.15
CA LEU A 88 7.46 21.85 16.22
C LEU A 88 8.61 21.24 17.02
N ARG A 89 8.92 19.96 16.76
CA ARG A 89 9.88 19.17 17.55
C ARG A 89 11.27 19.10 16.93
N VAL A 90 11.47 19.75 15.79
CA VAL A 90 12.69 19.64 15.01
C VAL A 90 13.18 20.97 14.44
N HIS A 91 14.49 21.06 14.25
CA HIS A 91 15.15 22.17 13.59
C HIS A 91 15.83 21.73 12.27
N ASP A 92 16.19 22.70 11.44
CA ASP A 92 16.95 22.44 10.21
C ASP A 92 18.33 21.83 10.56
N ALA A 93 18.84 20.96 9.69
CA ALA A 93 20.04 20.15 9.91
C ALA A 93 20.01 19.18 11.11
N GLN A 94 18.85 18.92 11.74
CA GLN A 94 18.74 17.91 12.80
C GLN A 94 18.74 16.47 12.24
N PRO A 95 19.50 15.53 12.83
CA PRO A 95 19.36 14.10 12.54
C PRO A 95 18.10 13.52 13.21
N VAL A 96 17.37 12.69 12.48
CA VAL A 96 16.13 12.02 12.91
C VAL A 96 16.12 10.55 12.47
N LYS A 97 15.34 9.74 13.18
CA LYS A 97 15.08 8.33 12.87
C LYS A 97 13.68 8.13 12.28
N ALA A 98 13.51 7.03 11.56
CA ALA A 98 12.21 6.61 11.04
C ALA A 98 11.18 6.48 12.19
N GLY A 99 10.08 7.21 12.08
CA GLY A 99 9.02 7.27 13.09
C GLY A 99 9.14 8.41 14.11
N ASP A 100 10.24 9.17 14.14
CA ASP A 100 10.36 10.35 15.01
C ASP A 100 9.30 11.40 14.65
N VAL A 101 8.60 11.94 15.66
CA VAL A 101 7.56 12.96 15.49
C VAL A 101 8.23 14.32 15.27
N LEU A 102 8.02 14.88 14.08
CA LEU A 102 8.63 16.12 13.62
C LEU A 102 7.76 17.34 13.92
N VAL A 103 6.46 17.22 13.63
CA VAL A 103 5.47 18.28 13.80
C VAL A 103 4.22 17.67 14.42
N VAL A 104 3.65 18.35 15.41
CA VAL A 104 2.32 18.07 15.95
C VAL A 104 1.42 19.21 15.50
N LEU A 105 0.41 18.89 14.71
CA LEU A 105 -0.68 19.78 14.36
C LEU A 105 -1.72 19.79 15.50
N ASP A 106 -2.54 20.84 15.56
CA ASP A 106 -3.65 20.87 16.51
C ASP A 106 -4.67 19.77 16.16
N ASP A 107 -4.92 18.93 17.16
CA ASP A 107 -5.72 17.72 17.05
C ASP A 107 -7.08 17.87 17.75
N ALA A 108 -7.39 19.02 18.36
CA ALA A 108 -8.59 19.20 19.17
C ALA A 108 -9.90 18.86 18.43
N THR A 109 -10.05 19.35 17.20
CA THR A 109 -11.25 19.10 16.37
C THR A 109 -11.33 17.66 15.88
N THR A 110 -10.24 17.13 15.31
CA THR A 110 -10.16 15.73 14.84
C THR A 110 -10.32 14.73 15.98
N ARG A 111 -9.81 15.02 17.18
CA ARG A 111 -9.96 14.20 18.39
C ARG A 111 -11.41 14.20 18.88
N ALA A 112 -12.06 15.36 18.97
CA ALA A 112 -13.48 15.44 19.31
C ALA A 112 -14.35 14.69 18.28
N GLY A 113 -14.00 14.77 16.99
CA GLY A 113 -14.64 13.97 15.92
C GLY A 113 -14.44 12.46 16.10
N TYR A 114 -13.19 12.04 16.39
CA TYR A 114 -12.87 10.64 16.68
C TYR A 114 -13.66 10.10 17.88
N GLU A 115 -13.69 10.85 18.99
CA GLU A 115 -14.42 10.47 20.20
C GLU A 115 -15.92 10.39 19.96
N THR A 116 -16.49 11.34 19.21
CA THR A 116 -17.92 11.33 18.82
C THR A 116 -18.27 10.09 18.00
N ILE A 117 -17.48 9.77 16.97
CA ILE A 117 -17.70 8.59 16.11
C ILE A 117 -17.46 7.29 16.90
N GLN A 118 -16.47 7.25 17.78
CA GLN A 118 -16.20 6.10 18.65
C GLN A 118 -17.36 5.84 19.61
N GLN A 119 -17.93 6.89 20.23
CA GLN A 119 -19.10 6.77 21.09
C GLN A 119 -20.32 6.22 20.34
N ALA A 120 -20.62 6.75 19.14
CA ALA A 120 -21.70 6.26 18.30
C ALA A 120 -21.50 4.78 17.91
N TYR A 121 -20.28 4.41 17.48
CA TYR A 121 -19.93 3.03 17.12
C TYR A 121 -20.10 2.07 18.31
N LEU A 122 -19.58 2.41 19.48
CA LEU A 122 -19.68 1.57 20.69
C LEU A 122 -21.13 1.42 21.17
N ALA A 123 -21.92 2.49 21.13
CA ALA A 123 -23.35 2.45 21.47
C ALA A 123 -24.13 1.49 20.56
N GLN A 124 -23.93 1.60 19.25
CA GLN A 124 -24.59 0.76 18.26
C GLN A 124 -24.10 -0.70 18.32
N ARG A 125 -22.80 -0.94 18.54
CA ARG A 125 -22.26 -2.30 18.71
C ARG A 125 -22.74 -2.97 19.99
N ALA A 126 -22.95 -2.22 21.07
CA ALA A 126 -23.61 -2.72 22.28
C ALA A 126 -25.09 -3.06 22.00
N MET A 127 -25.80 -2.23 21.22
CA MET A 127 -27.19 -2.50 20.80
C MET A 127 -27.29 -3.72 19.86
N GLU A 128 -26.35 -3.92 18.94
CA GLU A 128 -26.25 -5.15 18.12
C GLU A 128 -26.13 -6.38 19.02
N SER A 129 -25.25 -6.31 20.02
CA SER A 129 -25.03 -7.41 20.98
C SER A 129 -26.30 -7.78 21.76
N ARG A 130 -27.10 -6.78 22.18
CA ARG A 130 -28.42 -6.99 22.79
C ARG A 130 -29.37 -7.68 21.82
N LEU A 131 -29.53 -7.14 20.61
CA LEU A 131 -30.48 -7.64 19.62
C LEU A 131 -30.17 -9.09 19.20
N LEU A 132 -28.88 -9.47 19.14
CA LEU A 132 -28.47 -10.86 18.91
C LEU A 132 -28.84 -11.79 20.08
N ALA A 133 -28.72 -11.33 21.32
CA ALA A 133 -29.15 -12.08 22.50
C ALA A 133 -30.68 -12.24 22.57
N GLU A 134 -31.43 -11.22 22.14
CA GLU A 134 -32.90 -11.27 22.04
C GLU A 134 -33.36 -12.22 20.93
N LEU A 135 -32.78 -12.12 19.73
CA LEU A 135 -33.12 -12.96 18.57
C LEU A 135 -32.82 -14.45 18.82
N SER A 136 -31.75 -14.75 19.56
CA SER A 136 -31.38 -16.12 19.94
C SER A 136 -32.06 -16.63 21.22
N GLY A 137 -32.80 -15.78 21.93
CA GLY A 137 -33.40 -16.11 23.23
C GLY A 137 -32.39 -16.33 24.37
N ALA A 138 -31.10 -16.04 24.17
CA ALA A 138 -30.03 -16.28 25.12
C ALA A 138 -30.30 -15.64 26.49
N GLY A 139 -29.87 -16.26 27.59
CA GLY A 139 -30.18 -15.79 28.95
C GLY A 139 -29.52 -14.46 29.37
N ARG A 140 -28.49 -14.00 28.65
CA ARG A 140 -27.68 -12.81 28.93
C ARG A 140 -27.12 -12.22 27.63
N ILE A 141 -26.76 -10.94 27.65
CA ILE A 141 -26.03 -10.32 26.54
C ILE A 141 -24.59 -10.86 26.47
N SER A 142 -24.14 -11.20 25.27
CA SER A 142 -22.72 -11.45 24.97
C SER A 142 -22.18 -10.28 24.15
N PHE A 143 -21.53 -9.32 24.81
CA PHE A 143 -21.01 -8.12 24.15
C PHE A 143 -19.87 -8.45 23.17
N HIS A 144 -19.83 -7.74 22.04
CA HIS A 144 -18.76 -7.86 21.05
C HIS A 144 -17.38 -7.48 21.63
N PRO A 145 -16.26 -8.10 21.21
CA PRO A 145 -14.91 -7.79 21.71
C PRO A 145 -14.55 -6.30 21.74
N ASP A 146 -14.90 -5.53 20.70
CA ASP A 146 -14.69 -4.07 20.65
C ASP A 146 -15.32 -3.30 21.81
N VAL A 147 -16.49 -3.76 22.28
CA VAL A 147 -17.23 -3.16 23.41
C VAL A 147 -16.55 -3.57 24.73
N LEU A 148 -16.15 -4.84 24.84
CA LEU A 148 -15.42 -5.37 26.00
C LEU A 148 -14.04 -4.71 26.18
N ALA A 149 -13.33 -4.43 25.09
CA ALA A 149 -12.05 -3.72 25.10
C ALA A 149 -12.15 -2.27 25.61
N ALA A 150 -13.36 -1.71 25.66
CA ALA A 150 -13.65 -0.37 26.16
C ALA A 150 -14.58 -0.37 27.39
N ALA A 151 -14.77 -1.52 28.05
CA ALA A 151 -15.79 -1.73 29.09
C ALA A 151 -15.63 -0.85 30.34
N ASP A 152 -14.40 -0.52 30.73
CA ASP A 152 -14.12 0.38 31.86
C ASP A 152 -14.04 1.87 31.45
N GLY A 153 -14.11 2.16 30.16
CA GLY A 153 -14.06 3.51 29.59
C GLY A 153 -15.35 3.87 28.85
N PRO A 154 -15.26 4.30 27.56
CA PRO A 154 -16.39 4.89 26.85
C PRO A 154 -17.57 3.94 26.61
N ALA A 155 -17.37 2.61 26.65
CA ALA A 155 -18.46 1.65 26.43
C ALA A 155 -19.35 1.41 27.67
N LYS A 156 -18.85 1.71 28.87
CA LYS A 156 -19.52 1.41 30.16
C LYS A 156 -20.99 1.86 30.24
N PRO A 157 -21.35 3.13 29.97
CA PRO A 157 -22.74 3.58 30.06
C PRO A 157 -23.64 2.86 29.04
N HIS A 158 -23.13 2.59 27.83
CA HIS A 158 -23.87 1.89 26.78
C HIS A 158 -24.14 0.43 27.17
N MET A 159 -23.15 -0.27 27.73
CA MET A 159 -23.32 -1.64 28.23
C MET A 159 -24.38 -1.71 29.34
N MET A 160 -24.32 -0.80 30.32
CA MET A 160 -25.30 -0.74 31.41
C MET A 160 -26.72 -0.47 30.90
N ALA A 161 -26.88 0.51 30.00
CA ALA A 161 -28.18 0.84 29.41
C ALA A 161 -28.76 -0.30 28.57
N GLN A 162 -27.95 -0.98 27.75
CA GLN A 162 -28.41 -2.13 26.96
C GLN A 162 -28.77 -3.33 27.84
N GLN A 163 -28.04 -3.56 28.95
CA GLN A 163 -28.37 -4.62 29.91
C GLN A 163 -29.72 -4.35 30.61
N GLN A 164 -29.92 -3.14 31.12
CA GLN A 164 -31.20 -2.74 31.72
C GLN A 164 -32.38 -2.86 30.74
N LEU A 165 -32.19 -2.43 29.49
CA LEU A 165 -33.20 -2.54 28.44
C LEU A 165 -33.51 -4.01 28.10
N PHE A 166 -32.49 -4.87 28.02
CA PHE A 166 -32.65 -6.30 27.75
C PHE A 166 -33.45 -7.01 28.84
N ASP A 167 -33.12 -6.76 30.11
CA ASP A 167 -33.80 -7.37 31.25
C ASP A 167 -35.27 -6.90 31.31
N ALA A 168 -35.53 -5.61 31.06
CA ALA A 168 -36.87 -5.06 30.98
C ALA A 168 -37.70 -5.64 29.82
N ARG A 169 -37.12 -5.72 28.59
CA ARG A 169 -37.81 -6.31 27.42
C ARG A 169 -38.10 -7.80 27.62
N ARG A 170 -37.15 -8.54 28.20
CA ARG A 170 -37.33 -9.96 28.57
C ARG A 170 -38.46 -10.13 29.58
N ALA A 171 -38.46 -9.37 30.66
CA ALA A 171 -39.49 -9.45 31.69
C ALA A 171 -40.88 -9.12 31.14
N ALA A 172 -41.00 -8.08 30.30
CA ALA A 172 -42.25 -7.73 29.64
C ALA A 172 -42.76 -8.85 28.72
N GLN A 173 -41.89 -9.42 27.87
CA GLN A 173 -42.25 -10.53 26.98
C GLN A 173 -42.63 -11.80 27.76
N GLN A 174 -41.96 -12.09 28.88
CA GLN A 174 -42.30 -13.22 29.76
C GLN A 174 -43.65 -13.02 30.46
N ALA A 175 -43.91 -11.82 30.98
CA ALA A 175 -45.18 -11.49 31.64
C ALA A 175 -46.38 -11.58 30.68
N GLU A 176 -46.22 -11.13 29.42
CA GLU A 176 -47.26 -11.21 28.42
C GLU A 176 -47.57 -12.66 28.00
N MET A 177 -46.53 -13.50 27.85
CA MET A 177 -46.72 -14.94 27.58
C MET A 177 -47.40 -15.64 28.76
N ALA A 178 -46.97 -15.36 30.00
CA ALA A 178 -47.56 -15.93 31.21
C ALA A 178 -49.04 -15.53 31.37
N ALA A 179 -49.41 -14.29 31.07
CA ALA A 179 -50.81 -13.84 31.09
C ALA A 179 -51.68 -14.59 30.06
N GLY A 180 -51.12 -14.90 28.87
CA GLY A 180 -51.78 -15.75 27.87
C GLY A 180 -51.94 -17.20 28.31
N GLU A 181 -50.95 -17.77 28.99
CA GLU A 181 -50.99 -19.13 29.55
C GLU A 181 -52.01 -19.25 30.69
N GLU A 182 -52.07 -18.25 31.59
CA GLU A 182 -53.07 -18.19 32.67
C GLU A 182 -54.51 -18.08 32.11
N ALA A 183 -54.71 -17.25 31.08
CA ALA A 183 -56.01 -17.15 30.41
C ALA A 183 -56.43 -18.48 29.75
N ILE A 184 -55.48 -19.22 29.17
CA ILE A 184 -55.73 -20.59 28.67
C ILE A 184 -56.09 -21.54 29.81
N GLY A 185 -55.38 -21.48 30.95
CA GLY A 185 -55.65 -22.28 32.14
C GLY A 185 -57.07 -22.06 32.68
N GLY A 186 -57.50 -20.80 32.81
CA GLY A 186 -58.86 -20.44 33.22
C GLY A 186 -59.94 -20.98 32.28
N LEU A 187 -59.74 -20.87 30.96
CA LEU A 187 -60.66 -21.44 29.97
C LEU A 187 -60.67 -22.98 30.00
N GLN A 188 -59.54 -23.64 30.26
CA GLN A 188 -59.46 -25.10 30.41
C GLN A 188 -60.21 -25.58 31.68
N ALA A 189 -60.11 -24.85 32.79
CA ALA A 189 -60.90 -25.10 33.99
C ALA A 189 -62.41 -24.94 33.71
N GLN A 190 -62.81 -23.89 32.98
CA GLN A 190 -64.19 -23.68 32.55
C GLN A 190 -64.73 -24.82 31.67
N VAL A 191 -63.96 -25.28 30.68
CA VAL A 191 -64.31 -26.44 29.84
C VAL A 191 -64.49 -27.69 30.69
N THR A 192 -63.64 -27.90 31.70
CA THR A 192 -63.71 -29.06 32.60
C THR A 192 -64.98 -29.02 33.45
N GLY A 193 -65.31 -27.86 34.04
CA GLY A 193 -66.56 -27.68 34.79
C GLY A 193 -67.82 -27.88 33.93
N LEU A 194 -67.85 -27.32 32.72
CA LEU A 194 -68.96 -27.49 31.78
C LEU A 194 -69.14 -28.96 31.34
N ARG A 195 -68.05 -29.73 31.19
CA ARG A 195 -68.12 -31.17 30.90
C ARG A 195 -68.77 -31.95 32.04
N GLY A 196 -68.46 -31.63 33.30
CA GLY A 196 -69.14 -32.24 34.45
C GLY A 196 -70.63 -31.92 34.50
N VAL A 197 -71.04 -30.68 34.16
CA VAL A 197 -72.46 -30.31 34.03
C VAL A 197 -73.15 -31.08 32.89
N LEU A 198 -72.46 -31.27 31.77
CA LEU A 198 -72.98 -32.04 30.63
C LEU A 198 -73.18 -33.52 31.00
N GLU A 199 -72.21 -34.14 31.67
CA GLU A 199 -72.28 -35.52 32.16
C GLU A 199 -73.43 -35.72 33.15
N GLY A 200 -73.61 -34.79 34.11
CA GLY A 200 -74.74 -34.80 35.03
C GLY A 200 -76.09 -34.70 34.32
N ARG A 201 -76.23 -33.80 33.34
CA ARG A 201 -77.46 -33.68 32.52
C ARG A 201 -77.71 -34.93 31.67
N GLN A 202 -76.67 -35.57 31.14
CA GLN A 202 -76.78 -36.84 30.41
C GLN A 202 -77.27 -37.98 31.31
N ALA A 203 -76.77 -38.08 32.54
CA ALA A 203 -77.25 -39.05 33.52
C ALA A 203 -78.74 -38.83 33.87
N GLN A 204 -79.12 -37.57 34.16
CA GLN A 204 -80.52 -37.20 34.43
C GLN A 204 -81.44 -37.55 33.25
N ALA A 205 -81.03 -37.25 32.01
CA ALA A 205 -81.79 -37.56 30.81
C ALA A 205 -81.98 -39.08 30.59
N ARG A 206 -81.01 -39.92 31.00
CA ARG A 206 -81.14 -41.39 30.97
C ARG A 206 -82.21 -41.87 31.95
N TYR A 207 -82.13 -41.50 33.22
CA TYR A 207 -83.11 -41.90 34.24
C TYR A 207 -84.53 -41.43 33.87
N GLN A 208 -84.68 -40.19 33.38
CA GLN A 208 -85.97 -39.68 32.97
C GLN A 208 -86.50 -40.35 31.69
N SER A 209 -85.62 -40.81 30.78
CA SER A 209 -86.05 -41.62 29.63
C SER A 209 -86.58 -42.99 30.02
N GLU A 210 -85.99 -43.63 31.03
CA GLU A 210 -86.45 -44.91 31.58
C GLU A 210 -87.82 -44.74 32.26
N GLN A 211 -87.96 -43.69 33.09
CA GLN A 211 -89.24 -43.34 33.71
C GLN A 211 -90.33 -43.01 32.67
N LEU A 212 -90.01 -42.24 31.62
CA LEU A 212 -90.92 -41.94 30.52
C LEU A 212 -91.40 -43.22 29.83
N ASN A 213 -90.49 -44.15 29.52
CA ASN A 213 -90.86 -45.42 28.88
C ASN A 213 -91.83 -46.23 29.76
N ASN A 214 -91.55 -46.35 31.06
CA ASN A 214 -92.39 -47.09 32.01
C ASN A 214 -93.77 -46.44 32.19
N VAL A 215 -93.85 -45.11 32.27
CA VAL A 215 -95.14 -44.40 32.36
C VAL A 215 -95.91 -44.47 31.03
N LYS A 216 -95.20 -44.49 29.88
CA LYS A 216 -95.81 -44.57 28.55
C LYS A 216 -96.42 -45.94 28.26
N SER A 217 -95.81 -47.04 28.74
CA SER A 217 -96.44 -48.37 28.69
C SER A 217 -97.65 -48.45 29.61
N LEU A 218 -97.53 -48.04 30.89
CA LEU A 218 -98.65 -48.01 31.83
C LEU A 218 -99.83 -47.16 31.33
N ALA A 219 -99.56 -46.04 30.64
CA ALA A 219 -100.61 -45.19 30.05
C ALA A 219 -101.19 -45.74 28.73
N ALA A 220 -100.50 -46.66 28.05
CA ALA A 220 -101.04 -47.40 26.91
C ALA A 220 -102.02 -48.50 27.38
N ASP A 221 -101.66 -49.18 28.47
CA ASP A 221 -102.49 -50.21 29.12
C ASP A 221 -103.65 -49.63 29.96
N GLY A 222 -103.72 -48.30 30.10
CA GLY A 222 -104.80 -47.57 30.80
C GLY A 222 -104.58 -47.37 32.31
N PHE A 223 -103.46 -47.81 32.86
CA PHE A 223 -103.13 -47.72 34.28
C PHE A 223 -102.48 -46.39 34.72
N ALA A 224 -102.14 -45.49 33.80
CA ALA A 224 -101.58 -44.17 34.11
C ALA A 224 -102.16 -43.03 33.25
N PRO A 225 -102.27 -41.78 33.76
CA PRO A 225 -102.77 -40.64 32.99
C PRO A 225 -101.81 -40.23 31.86
N ARG A 226 -102.31 -40.11 30.62
CA ARG A 226 -101.51 -39.66 29.45
C ARG A 226 -100.81 -38.31 29.65
N ASN A 227 -101.39 -37.39 30.42
CA ASN A 227 -100.77 -36.10 30.73
C ASN A 227 -99.43 -36.25 31.46
N GLN A 228 -99.25 -37.29 32.28
CA GLN A 228 -98.00 -37.53 33.01
C GLN A 228 -96.87 -37.94 32.06
N ALA A 229 -97.17 -38.74 31.03
CA ALA A 229 -96.21 -39.07 29.97
C ALA A 229 -95.83 -37.82 29.16
N LEU A 230 -96.79 -36.97 28.80
CA LEU A 230 -96.52 -35.72 28.06
C LEU A 230 -95.66 -34.72 28.86
N GLN A 231 -95.84 -34.62 30.18
CA GLN A 231 -94.99 -33.81 31.06
C GLN A 231 -93.55 -34.34 31.14
N LEU A 232 -93.37 -35.67 31.20
CA LEU A 232 -92.04 -36.30 31.15
C LEU A 232 -91.37 -36.15 29.78
N GLU A 233 -92.15 -36.15 28.69
CA GLU A 233 -91.64 -35.91 27.33
C GLU A 233 -91.23 -34.43 27.12
N GLN A 234 -91.99 -33.48 27.67
CA GLN A 234 -91.64 -32.05 27.68
C GLN A 234 -90.35 -31.79 28.47
N SER A 235 -90.23 -32.30 29.70
CA SER A 235 -89.01 -32.14 30.50
C SER A 235 -87.79 -32.84 29.88
N GLN A 236 -87.98 -33.97 29.17
CA GLN A 236 -86.91 -34.57 28.39
C GLN A 236 -86.45 -33.67 27.22
N ALA A 237 -87.37 -32.96 26.56
CA ALA A 237 -87.03 -31.99 25.51
C ALA A 237 -86.26 -30.78 26.08
N GLU A 238 -86.66 -30.26 27.24
CA GLU A 238 -85.95 -29.20 27.97
C GLU A 238 -84.54 -29.63 28.37
N LEU A 239 -84.35 -30.86 28.88
CA LEU A 239 -83.02 -31.41 29.16
C LEU A 239 -82.15 -31.51 27.90
N ARG A 240 -82.71 -31.89 26.75
CA ARG A 240 -81.97 -31.91 25.47
C ARG A 240 -81.53 -30.51 25.05
N ALA A 241 -82.42 -29.51 25.12
CA ALA A 241 -82.07 -28.12 24.85
C ALA A 241 -80.94 -27.65 25.78
N GLY A 242 -81.08 -27.89 27.08
CA GLY A 242 -80.05 -27.54 28.07
C GLY A 242 -78.71 -28.28 27.88
N MET A 243 -78.69 -29.51 27.35
CA MET A 243 -77.44 -30.18 26.97
C MET A 243 -76.79 -29.50 25.76
N ALA A 244 -77.57 -29.12 24.75
CA ALA A 244 -77.08 -28.40 23.58
C ALA A 244 -76.47 -27.04 23.95
N ASP A 245 -77.09 -26.29 24.87
CA ASP A 245 -76.54 -25.02 25.39
C ASP A 245 -75.18 -25.22 26.08
N VAL A 246 -75.06 -26.23 26.95
CA VAL A 246 -73.79 -26.54 27.63
C VAL A 246 -72.72 -26.96 26.62
N GLN A 247 -73.08 -27.74 25.60
CA GLN A 247 -72.16 -28.16 24.55
C GLN A 247 -71.71 -26.98 23.67
N ALA A 248 -72.61 -26.04 23.35
CA ALA A 248 -72.26 -24.79 22.70
C ALA A 248 -71.33 -23.92 23.58
N ASN A 249 -71.53 -23.89 24.90
CA ASN A 249 -70.64 -23.19 25.83
C ASN A 249 -69.23 -23.81 25.89
N ILE A 250 -69.13 -25.14 25.87
CA ILE A 250 -67.86 -25.85 25.75
C ILE A 250 -67.14 -25.44 24.46
N GLN A 251 -67.85 -25.43 23.32
CA GLN A 251 -67.26 -25.04 22.04
C GLN A 251 -66.80 -23.57 22.03
N ARG A 252 -67.57 -22.65 22.63
CA ARG A 252 -67.16 -21.25 22.79
C ARG A 252 -65.86 -21.11 23.59
N ALA A 253 -65.73 -21.83 24.71
CA ALA A 253 -64.50 -21.80 25.51
C ALA A 253 -63.30 -22.45 24.79
N LEU A 254 -63.51 -23.55 24.05
CA LEU A 254 -62.47 -24.17 23.20
C LEU A 254 -62.00 -23.23 22.09
N ASN A 255 -62.91 -22.50 21.44
CA ASN A 255 -62.56 -21.49 20.45
C ASN A 255 -61.74 -20.35 21.08
N GLY A 256 -62.08 -19.89 22.28
CA GLY A 256 -61.30 -18.90 23.02
C GLY A 256 -59.88 -19.34 23.36
N ILE A 257 -59.68 -20.64 23.67
CA ILE A 257 -58.33 -21.22 23.86
C ILE A 257 -57.53 -21.18 22.56
N ALA A 258 -58.14 -21.58 21.44
CA ALA A 258 -57.48 -21.56 20.14
C ALA A 258 -57.11 -20.13 19.71
N GLU A 259 -58.02 -19.17 19.92
CA GLU A 259 -57.79 -17.76 19.63
C GLU A 259 -56.66 -17.18 20.49
N THR A 260 -56.65 -17.45 21.81
CA THR A 260 -55.60 -16.98 22.72
C THR A 260 -54.22 -17.51 22.32
N ARG A 261 -54.13 -18.80 21.97
CA ARG A 261 -52.90 -19.41 21.43
C ARG A 261 -52.44 -18.73 20.14
N GLN A 262 -53.37 -18.42 19.23
CA GLN A 262 -53.04 -17.71 18.00
C GLN A 262 -52.54 -16.29 18.28
N ARG A 263 -53.15 -15.55 19.22
CA ARG A 263 -52.67 -14.22 19.65
C ARG A 263 -51.24 -14.30 20.21
N MET A 264 -50.94 -15.27 21.06
CA MET A 264 -49.58 -15.50 21.60
C MET A 264 -48.56 -15.82 20.49
N ALA A 265 -48.94 -16.66 19.52
CA ALA A 265 -48.09 -16.99 18.37
C ALA A 265 -47.80 -15.76 17.49
N MET A 266 -48.83 -14.97 17.16
CA MET A 266 -48.68 -13.71 16.41
C MET A 266 -47.80 -12.71 17.17
N ARG A 267 -47.96 -12.58 18.49
CA ARG A 267 -47.12 -11.69 19.32
C ARG A 267 -45.65 -12.09 19.30
N ARG A 268 -45.35 -13.40 19.42
CA ARG A 268 -43.98 -13.92 19.29
C ARG A 268 -43.40 -13.67 17.88
N GLN A 269 -44.20 -13.83 16.82
CA GLN A 269 -43.76 -13.54 15.46
C GLN A 269 -43.46 -12.05 15.26
N GLU A 270 -44.31 -11.15 15.76
CA GLU A 270 -44.09 -9.71 15.67
C GLU A 270 -42.85 -9.28 16.45
N TYR A 271 -42.61 -9.82 17.66
CA TYR A 271 -41.39 -9.56 18.43
C TYR A 271 -40.11 -9.98 17.66
N LEU A 272 -40.12 -11.16 17.03
CA LEU A 272 -38.99 -11.63 16.20
C LEU A 272 -38.78 -10.76 14.95
N LYS A 273 -39.87 -10.33 14.31
CA LYS A 273 -39.86 -9.44 13.15
C LYS A 273 -39.31 -8.05 13.50
N GLU A 274 -39.79 -7.45 14.59
CA GLU A 274 -39.29 -6.15 15.11
C GLU A 274 -37.79 -6.23 15.45
N THR A 275 -37.38 -7.26 16.21
CA THR A 275 -35.98 -7.49 16.60
C THR A 275 -35.08 -7.70 15.37
N SER A 276 -35.55 -8.44 14.37
CA SER A 276 -34.79 -8.69 13.13
C SER A 276 -34.65 -7.44 12.25
N ALA A 277 -35.69 -6.61 12.18
CA ALA A 277 -35.64 -5.33 11.48
C ALA A 277 -34.66 -4.37 12.18
N GLN A 278 -34.79 -4.19 13.50
CA GLN A 278 -33.87 -3.39 14.31
C GLN A 278 -32.42 -3.87 14.18
N LEU A 279 -32.18 -5.19 14.16
CA LEU A 279 -30.83 -5.75 13.97
C LEU A 279 -30.26 -5.43 12.58
N THR A 280 -31.10 -5.43 11.55
CA THR A 280 -30.68 -5.10 10.17
C THR A 280 -30.28 -3.62 10.06
N ASP A 281 -31.04 -2.73 10.68
CA ASP A 281 -30.75 -1.30 10.69
C ASP A 281 -29.50 -0.98 11.52
N VAL A 282 -29.41 -1.52 12.74
CA VAL A 282 -28.24 -1.37 13.61
C VAL A 282 -26.98 -1.93 12.94
N ARG A 283 -27.06 -3.03 12.19
CA ARG A 283 -25.90 -3.57 11.45
C ARG A 283 -25.38 -2.64 10.36
N ARG A 284 -26.27 -2.00 9.58
CA ARG A 284 -25.87 -1.00 8.58
C ARG A 284 -25.17 0.18 9.24
N GLU A 285 -25.74 0.67 10.34
CA GLU A 285 -25.19 1.75 11.15
C GLU A 285 -23.81 1.40 11.75
N VAL A 286 -23.68 0.21 12.34
CA VAL A 286 -22.41 -0.30 12.88
C VAL A 286 -21.33 -0.38 11.80
N GLN A 287 -21.65 -0.89 10.61
CA GLN A 287 -20.71 -0.93 9.48
C GLN A 287 -20.30 0.47 9.03
N ALA A 288 -21.26 1.38 8.82
CA ALA A 288 -20.99 2.75 8.41
C ALA A 288 -20.14 3.51 9.44
N ASN A 289 -20.39 3.34 10.73
CA ASN A 289 -19.61 4.00 11.78
C ASN A 289 -18.27 3.31 12.04
N GLN A 290 -18.12 2.01 11.74
CA GLN A 290 -16.82 1.32 11.72
C GLN A 290 -15.90 1.92 10.64
N GLU A 291 -16.41 2.13 9.42
CA GLU A 291 -15.64 2.75 8.32
C GLU A 291 -15.24 4.20 8.65
N LYS A 292 -16.19 5.01 9.15
CA LYS A 292 -15.91 6.37 9.64
C LYS A 292 -14.85 6.37 10.74
N LEU A 293 -14.90 5.41 11.68
CA LEU A 293 -13.93 5.29 12.78
C LEU A 293 -12.52 4.97 12.26
N VAL A 294 -12.40 4.15 11.20
CA VAL A 294 -11.12 3.89 10.53
C VAL A 294 -10.60 5.15 9.84
N ALA A 295 -11.45 5.88 9.12
CA ALA A 295 -11.09 7.11 8.43
C ALA A 295 -10.61 8.21 9.40
N ILE A 296 -11.40 8.54 10.42
CA ILE A 296 -11.06 9.59 11.40
C ILE A 296 -9.88 9.20 12.29
N ARG A 297 -9.66 7.90 12.54
CA ARG A 297 -8.41 7.42 13.19
C ARG A 297 -7.19 7.62 12.28
N GLY A 298 -7.34 7.48 10.97
CA GLY A 298 -6.30 7.80 9.99
C GLY A 298 -5.95 9.30 9.98
N GLU A 299 -6.98 10.15 10.04
CA GLU A 299 -6.82 11.60 10.16
C GLU A 299 -6.16 12.00 11.49
N LEU A 300 -6.60 11.45 12.62
CA LEU A 300 -6.02 11.72 13.94
C LEU A 300 -4.56 11.25 14.04
N LYS A 301 -4.16 10.22 13.28
CA LYS A 301 -2.74 9.83 13.15
C LYS A 301 -1.93 10.82 12.32
N ARG A 302 -2.54 11.48 11.33
CA ARG A 302 -1.86 12.44 10.44
C ARG A 302 -1.58 13.79 11.10
N THR A 303 -2.28 14.14 12.19
CA THR A 303 -1.91 15.33 12.99
C THR A 303 -0.49 15.22 13.56
N GLN A 304 0.08 14.01 13.68
CA GLN A 304 1.48 13.79 14.01
C GLN A 304 2.26 13.46 12.73
N ILE A 305 3.08 14.41 12.28
CA ILE A 305 3.92 14.25 11.09
C ILE A 305 5.23 13.60 11.52
N VAL A 306 5.51 12.40 11.01
CA VAL A 306 6.68 11.58 11.37
C VAL A 306 7.70 11.47 10.24
N ALA A 307 8.97 11.25 10.58
CA ALA A 307 10.01 10.95 9.59
C ALA A 307 9.77 9.59 8.91
N PRO A 308 9.80 9.50 7.56
CA PRO A 308 9.58 8.26 6.83
C PRO A 308 10.82 7.36 6.72
N MET A 309 11.99 7.84 7.18
CA MET A 309 13.28 7.17 7.12
C MET A 309 14.28 7.84 8.08
N ASP A 310 15.37 7.15 8.40
CA ASP A 310 16.52 7.75 9.09
C ASP A 310 17.21 8.76 8.16
N GLY A 311 17.61 9.91 8.70
CA GLY A 311 18.27 10.96 7.91
C GLY A 311 18.44 12.28 8.65
N GLN A 312 18.76 13.33 7.89
CA GLN A 312 18.88 14.70 8.35
C GLN A 312 17.77 15.56 7.70
N ILE A 313 17.17 16.46 8.48
CA ILE A 313 16.15 17.38 7.99
C ILE A 313 16.83 18.54 7.26
N VAL A 314 16.31 18.88 6.07
CA VAL A 314 16.81 20.01 5.28
C VAL A 314 15.66 20.78 4.65
N GLY A 315 15.74 22.11 4.68
CA GLY A 315 14.80 22.99 4.01
C GLY A 315 13.47 23.11 4.76
N LEU A 316 13.53 23.30 6.07
CA LEU A 316 12.37 23.56 6.93
C LEU A 316 11.65 24.86 6.50
N GLN A 317 10.46 24.73 5.92
CA GLN A 317 9.61 25.83 5.40
C GLN A 317 8.38 26.10 6.28
N LEU A 318 8.47 25.77 7.56
CA LEU A 318 7.39 25.95 8.53
C LEU A 318 7.52 27.28 9.27
N GLY A 319 6.37 27.91 9.56
CA GLY A 319 6.30 28.92 10.62
C GLY A 319 6.49 28.29 12.00
N GLY A 320 6.69 29.13 13.01
CA GLY A 320 6.69 28.69 14.41
C GLY A 320 5.31 28.20 14.87
N VAL A 321 5.20 27.90 16.17
CA VAL A 321 3.93 27.50 16.81
C VAL A 321 2.82 28.51 16.50
N GLY A 322 1.65 28.02 16.12
CA GLY A 322 0.53 28.82 15.62
C GLY A 322 0.53 29.07 14.10
N GLY A 323 1.60 28.70 13.38
CA GLY A 323 1.62 28.75 11.91
C GLY A 323 0.60 27.82 11.26
N VAL A 324 0.10 28.17 10.07
CA VAL A 324 -0.88 27.38 9.32
C VAL A 324 -0.19 26.64 8.17
N VAL A 325 -0.44 25.35 8.05
CA VAL A 325 -0.02 24.48 6.96
C VAL A 325 -1.18 24.29 5.99
N SER A 326 -0.93 24.50 4.70
CA SER A 326 -1.91 24.30 3.63
C SER A 326 -1.97 22.84 3.14
N PRO A 327 -3.10 22.38 2.58
CA PRO A 327 -3.20 21.07 1.92
C PRO A 327 -2.11 20.88 0.85
N GLY A 328 -1.37 19.77 0.91
CA GLY A 328 -0.30 19.44 -0.04
C GLY A 328 0.99 20.25 0.12
N GLN A 329 1.08 21.15 1.11
CA GLN A 329 2.29 21.95 1.32
C GLN A 329 3.50 21.07 1.69
N ARG A 330 4.65 21.33 1.06
CA ARG A 330 5.96 20.77 1.43
C ARG A 330 6.48 21.50 2.66
N LEU A 331 6.85 20.73 3.69
CA LEU A 331 7.21 21.25 5.00
C LEU A 331 8.73 21.23 5.21
N MET A 332 9.37 20.15 4.75
CA MET A 332 10.81 19.89 4.84
C MET A 332 11.17 18.68 3.96
N ASP A 333 12.45 18.44 3.72
CA ASP A 333 12.96 17.18 3.16
C ASP A 333 13.68 16.37 4.26
N VAL A 334 13.62 15.04 4.15
CA VAL A 334 14.56 14.15 4.86
C VAL A 334 15.59 13.61 3.85
N VAL A 335 16.86 13.78 4.21
CA VAL A 335 18.05 13.38 3.46
C VAL A 335 18.69 12.19 4.18
N PRO A 336 18.79 10.99 3.59
CA PRO A 336 19.40 9.83 4.26
C PRO A 336 20.81 10.10 4.79
N ALA A 337 21.14 9.56 5.96
CA ALA A 337 22.51 9.59 6.49
C ALA A 337 23.27 8.34 5.99
N GLY A 338 24.45 8.54 5.38
CA GLY A 338 25.27 7.44 4.84
C GLY A 338 24.93 7.07 3.39
N GLU A 339 24.71 8.06 2.54
CA GLU A 339 24.41 7.86 1.12
C GLU A 339 25.60 7.29 0.33
N THR A 340 25.33 6.43 -0.65
CA THR A 340 26.32 5.96 -1.62
C THR A 340 26.73 7.11 -2.54
N LEU A 341 28.02 7.43 -2.54
CA LEU A 341 28.60 8.40 -3.46
C LEU A 341 28.67 7.79 -4.86
N ILE A 342 28.08 8.50 -5.81
CA ILE A 342 28.10 8.21 -7.25
C ILE A 342 28.89 9.30 -7.95
N LEU A 343 29.30 9.05 -9.19
CA LEU A 343 29.90 10.08 -10.02
C LEU A 343 28.91 10.47 -11.12
N ASP A 344 28.48 11.73 -11.11
CA ASP A 344 27.77 12.32 -12.24
C ASP A 344 28.82 12.72 -13.29
N VAL A 345 28.73 12.10 -14.47
CA VAL A 345 29.71 12.19 -15.56
C VAL A 345 29.06 12.84 -16.78
N LYS A 346 29.71 13.85 -17.34
CA LYS A 346 29.27 14.58 -18.54
C LYS A 346 29.92 13.96 -19.78
N VAL A 347 29.22 13.05 -20.44
CA VAL A 347 29.71 12.35 -21.64
C VAL A 347 29.53 13.24 -22.89
N PRO A 348 30.58 13.50 -23.69
CA PRO A 348 30.44 14.31 -24.90
C PRO A 348 29.55 13.63 -25.97
N PRO A 349 28.70 14.36 -26.71
CA PRO A 349 27.77 13.76 -27.68
C PRO A 349 28.44 12.96 -28.79
N HIS A 350 29.65 13.33 -29.22
CA HIS A 350 30.37 12.71 -30.34
C HIS A 350 30.94 11.31 -30.07
N VAL A 351 30.78 10.79 -28.85
CA VAL A 351 31.20 9.44 -28.41
C VAL A 351 30.05 8.59 -27.87
N ILE A 352 28.82 9.10 -27.87
CA ILE A 352 27.67 8.46 -27.22
C ILE A 352 27.37 7.05 -27.76
N ASP A 353 27.51 6.83 -29.07
CA ASP A 353 27.24 5.56 -29.76
C ASP A 353 28.09 4.38 -29.25
N ARG A 354 29.18 4.66 -28.54
CA ARG A 354 30.13 3.66 -28.01
C ARG A 354 29.91 3.33 -26.54
N VAL A 355 29.20 4.18 -25.80
CA VAL A 355 29.05 4.07 -24.34
C VAL A 355 27.78 3.28 -24.00
N ARG A 356 27.90 2.24 -23.18
CA ARG A 356 26.77 1.37 -22.81
C ARG A 356 26.66 1.19 -21.30
N VAL A 357 25.41 1.15 -20.81
CA VAL A 357 25.13 0.86 -19.41
C VAL A 357 25.69 -0.52 -19.06
N GLY A 358 26.55 -0.56 -18.04
CA GLY A 358 27.27 -1.76 -17.62
C GLY A 358 28.75 -1.79 -18.00
N ASP A 359 29.25 -0.87 -18.82
CA ASP A 359 30.68 -0.77 -19.16
C ASP A 359 31.55 -0.61 -17.91
N ALA A 360 32.74 -1.21 -17.93
CA ALA A 360 33.75 -1.05 -16.89
C ALA A 360 34.39 0.35 -17.03
N THR A 361 34.52 1.07 -15.91
CA THR A 361 35.01 2.45 -15.92
C THR A 361 36.12 2.66 -14.90
N GLU A 362 37.18 3.36 -15.28
CA GLU A 362 38.23 3.80 -14.36
C GLU A 362 37.95 5.24 -13.93
N VAL A 363 37.94 5.49 -12.62
CA VAL A 363 37.80 6.83 -12.05
C VAL A 363 39.15 7.31 -11.55
N ARG A 364 39.55 8.51 -11.96
CA ARG A 364 40.80 9.17 -11.56
C ARG A 364 40.47 10.44 -10.78
N PHE A 365 40.80 10.45 -9.50
CA PHE A 365 40.54 11.59 -8.62
C PHE A 365 41.72 12.55 -8.61
N SER A 366 41.54 13.75 -9.16
CA SER A 366 42.57 14.81 -9.18
C SER A 366 42.71 15.55 -7.84
N GLY A 367 41.76 15.36 -6.91
CA GLY A 367 41.72 16.05 -5.61
C GLY A 367 42.64 15.51 -4.50
N PHE A 368 43.32 14.38 -4.69
CA PHE A 368 44.15 13.77 -3.63
C PHE A 368 45.62 14.20 -3.70
N ALA A 369 46.00 15.15 -2.83
CA ALA A 369 47.35 15.73 -2.78
C ALA A 369 48.51 14.71 -2.68
N ASN A 370 48.28 13.54 -2.05
CA ASN A 370 49.33 12.53 -1.80
C ASN A 370 49.29 11.34 -2.78
N SER A 371 48.42 11.34 -3.80
CA SER A 371 48.35 10.31 -4.85
C SER A 371 47.60 10.84 -6.08
N PRO A 372 48.23 11.70 -6.92
CA PRO A 372 47.58 12.38 -8.05
C PRO A 372 47.16 11.46 -9.23
N GLN A 373 47.33 10.15 -9.09
CA GLN A 373 46.96 9.12 -10.08
C GLN A 373 46.28 7.91 -9.42
N LEU A 374 45.48 8.12 -8.36
CA LEU A 374 44.66 7.04 -7.80
C LEU A 374 43.56 6.67 -8.80
N VAL A 375 43.77 5.57 -9.52
CA VAL A 375 42.77 4.91 -10.37
C VAL A 375 41.90 4.02 -9.50
N VAL A 376 40.58 4.12 -9.68
CA VAL A 376 39.59 3.38 -8.88
C VAL A 376 38.56 2.74 -9.80
N ASP A 377 38.39 1.43 -9.68
CA ASP A 377 37.48 0.66 -10.53
C ASP A 377 36.01 0.94 -10.21
N ALA A 378 35.26 1.30 -11.25
CA ALA A 378 33.86 1.66 -11.19
C ALA A 378 33.10 1.03 -12.38
N LYS A 379 31.78 1.23 -12.40
CA LYS A 379 30.90 0.71 -13.44
C LYS A 379 29.86 1.75 -13.84
N LEU A 380 29.55 1.85 -15.14
CA LEU A 380 28.50 2.73 -15.63
C LEU A 380 27.11 2.18 -15.23
N LYS A 381 26.46 2.85 -14.27
CA LYS A 381 25.17 2.46 -13.68
C LYS A 381 23.98 2.88 -14.54
N SER A 382 24.02 4.08 -15.11
CA SER A 382 22.96 4.59 -15.99
C SER A 382 23.49 5.66 -16.94
N LEU A 383 22.88 5.74 -18.13
CA LEU A 383 23.14 6.76 -19.14
C LEU A 383 21.80 7.40 -19.52
N ALA A 384 21.72 8.73 -19.58
CA ALA A 384 20.53 9.43 -20.03
C ALA A 384 20.30 9.20 -21.54
N GLY A 385 19.04 9.02 -21.93
CA GLY A 385 18.67 8.86 -23.35
C GLY A 385 18.75 10.16 -24.16
N ASP A 386 18.60 11.31 -23.49
CA ASP A 386 18.60 12.63 -24.09
C ASP A 386 19.82 13.46 -23.67
N ALA A 387 20.27 14.34 -24.55
CA ALA A 387 21.36 15.27 -24.28
C ALA A 387 20.86 16.50 -23.49
N VAL A 388 21.58 16.83 -22.41
CA VAL A 388 21.35 18.04 -21.62
C VAL A 388 22.23 19.16 -22.16
N THR A 389 21.67 20.35 -22.32
CA THR A 389 22.42 21.55 -22.71
C THR A 389 22.50 22.51 -21.54
N GLU A 390 23.72 22.78 -21.08
CA GLU A 390 24.01 23.64 -19.93
C GLU A 390 24.75 24.89 -20.41
N GLN A 391 24.32 26.07 -19.95
CA GLN A 391 24.95 27.34 -20.30
C GLN A 391 25.85 27.79 -19.14
N VAL A 392 27.15 27.56 -19.30
CA VAL A 392 28.18 27.95 -18.32
C VAL A 392 28.78 29.28 -18.76
N GLY A 393 28.19 30.37 -18.28
CA GLY A 393 28.55 31.74 -18.69
C GLY A 393 28.21 31.99 -20.16
N SER A 394 29.22 32.32 -20.97
CA SER A 394 29.05 32.56 -22.42
C SER A 394 29.19 31.31 -23.29
N MET A 395 29.44 30.13 -22.70
CA MET A 395 29.69 28.90 -23.43
C MET A 395 28.54 27.90 -23.20
N VAL A 396 28.00 27.38 -24.30
CA VAL A 396 26.91 26.38 -24.29
C VAL A 396 27.54 25.00 -24.44
N GLN A 397 27.39 24.14 -23.43
CA GLN A 397 27.93 22.79 -23.44
C GLN A 397 26.78 21.76 -23.43
N THR A 398 26.67 20.99 -24.52
CA THR A 398 25.74 19.87 -24.62
C THR A 398 26.46 18.57 -24.26
N TYR A 399 25.87 17.76 -23.37
CA TYR A 399 26.43 16.48 -22.91
C TYR A 399 25.32 15.49 -22.54
N TYR A 400 25.64 14.19 -22.54
CA TYR A 400 24.79 13.16 -21.97
C TYR A 400 25.16 12.94 -20.51
N ALA A 401 24.16 12.95 -19.62
CA ALA A 401 24.36 12.69 -18.21
C ALA A 401 24.51 11.17 -17.97
N ALA A 402 25.67 10.76 -17.45
CA ALA A 402 25.97 9.39 -17.05
C ALA A 402 26.16 9.32 -15.54
N ARG A 403 25.81 8.20 -14.91
CA ARG A 403 26.09 7.92 -13.49
C ARG A 403 26.97 6.71 -13.35
N VAL A 404 28.09 6.87 -12.66
CA VAL A 404 29.09 5.83 -12.45
C VAL A 404 29.14 5.48 -10.96
N GLU A 405 29.11 4.19 -10.64
CA GLU A 405 29.16 3.68 -9.27
C GLU A 405 30.47 2.95 -9.03
N LEU A 406 31.11 3.23 -7.89
CA LEU A 406 32.37 2.60 -7.50
C LEU A 406 32.16 1.11 -7.21
N THR A 407 33.01 0.24 -7.76
CA THR A 407 32.89 -1.20 -7.49
C THR A 407 33.34 -1.53 -6.05
N PRO A 408 32.94 -2.69 -5.50
CA PRO A 408 33.46 -3.18 -4.22
C PRO A 408 34.98 -3.36 -4.18
N GLU A 409 35.65 -3.46 -5.34
CA GLU A 409 37.11 -3.54 -5.46
C GLU A 409 37.73 -2.14 -5.48
N GLY A 410 37.17 -1.22 -6.26
CA GLY A 410 37.53 0.20 -6.22
C GLY A 410 37.37 0.83 -4.83
N LEU A 411 36.31 0.47 -4.08
CA LEU A 411 36.12 0.90 -2.69
C LEU A 411 37.24 0.43 -1.76
N LYS A 412 37.85 -0.75 -2.00
CA LYS A 412 39.03 -1.21 -1.25
C LYS A 412 40.29 -0.41 -1.63
N THR A 413 40.47 -0.13 -2.93
CA THR A 413 41.59 0.68 -3.46
C THR A 413 41.55 2.12 -2.94
N LEU A 414 40.35 2.70 -2.79
CA LEU A 414 40.12 4.00 -2.15
C LEU A 414 40.56 3.99 -0.67
N GLY A 415 40.24 2.92 0.05
CA GLY A 415 40.64 2.69 1.45
C GLY A 415 39.94 3.65 2.42
N HIS A 416 40.71 4.28 3.30
CA HIS A 416 40.18 5.25 4.28
C HIS A 416 40.03 6.68 3.75
N ARG A 417 40.19 6.91 2.44
CA ARG A 417 40.10 8.26 1.84
C ARG A 417 38.65 8.68 1.68
N GLN A 418 38.26 9.74 2.36
CA GLN A 418 36.90 10.29 2.26
C GLN A 418 36.73 11.06 0.94
N LEU A 419 35.80 10.60 0.11
CA LEU A 419 35.30 11.35 -1.03
C LEU A 419 34.30 12.42 -0.53
N GLN A 420 34.35 13.61 -1.11
CA GLN A 420 33.46 14.72 -0.77
C GLN A 420 32.57 15.08 -1.98
N PRO A 421 31.30 15.44 -1.77
CA PRO A 421 30.43 15.93 -2.84
C PRO A 421 31.03 17.17 -3.51
N GLY A 422 30.95 17.25 -4.84
CA GLY A 422 31.55 18.31 -5.65
C GLY A 422 33.01 18.10 -6.03
N MET A 423 33.67 17.03 -5.54
CA MET A 423 35.05 16.71 -5.95
C MET A 423 35.13 16.35 -7.44
N PRO A 424 36.01 16.98 -8.24
CA PRO A 424 36.19 16.64 -9.65
C PRO A 424 36.91 15.29 -9.82
N ALA A 425 36.52 14.55 -10.85
CA ALA A 425 37.17 13.31 -11.27
C ALA A 425 37.17 13.20 -12.80
N GLU A 426 38.19 12.56 -13.35
CA GLU A 426 38.20 12.13 -14.74
C GLU A 426 37.75 10.68 -14.79
N VAL A 427 36.80 10.35 -15.67
CA VAL A 427 36.24 9.00 -15.80
C VAL A 427 36.52 8.46 -17.19
N LEU A 428 37.27 7.36 -17.25
CA LEU A 428 37.61 6.66 -18.48
C LEU A 428 36.69 5.45 -18.63
N ILE A 429 35.74 5.54 -19.56
CA ILE A 429 34.77 4.48 -19.85
C ILE A 429 35.36 3.52 -20.87
N ARG A 430 35.54 2.24 -20.53
CA ARG A 430 36.03 1.21 -21.46
C ARG A 430 34.88 0.78 -22.38
N THR A 431 34.92 1.25 -23.63
CA THR A 431 33.85 1.08 -24.64
C THR A 431 34.08 -0.09 -25.60
N GLY A 432 35.15 -0.88 -25.38
CA GLY A 432 35.44 -2.11 -26.11
C GLY A 432 36.94 -2.39 -26.21
N GLU A 433 37.28 -3.48 -26.89
CA GLU A 433 38.65 -3.85 -27.26
C GLU A 433 38.80 -3.78 -28.78
N ARG A 434 39.94 -3.28 -29.27
CA ARG A 434 40.29 -3.29 -30.70
C ARG A 434 41.69 -3.83 -30.90
N SER A 435 41.93 -4.50 -32.03
CA SER A 435 43.27 -4.98 -32.32
C SER A 435 44.24 -3.85 -32.67
N LEU A 436 45.51 -4.03 -32.32
CA LEU A 436 46.59 -3.05 -32.57
C LEU A 436 46.72 -2.72 -34.07
N LEU A 437 46.50 -3.72 -34.93
CA LEU A 437 46.41 -3.57 -36.38
C LEU A 437 45.24 -2.66 -36.80
N THR A 438 44.06 -2.83 -36.18
CA THR A 438 42.88 -1.99 -36.45
C THR A 438 43.15 -0.54 -36.06
N TYR A 439 43.79 -0.31 -34.91
CA TYR A 439 44.17 1.04 -34.45
C TYR A 439 45.11 1.76 -35.44
N LEU A 440 46.17 1.07 -35.90
CA LEU A 440 47.14 1.60 -36.87
C LEU A 440 46.51 1.90 -38.25
N LEU A 441 45.57 1.07 -38.72
CA LEU A 441 44.93 1.23 -40.02
C LEU A 441 43.72 2.18 -40.01
N HIS A 442 43.08 2.41 -38.86
CA HIS A 442 41.90 3.29 -38.73
C HIS A 442 42.05 4.69 -39.37
N PRO A 443 43.17 5.44 -39.20
CA PRO A 443 43.32 6.74 -39.85
C PRO A 443 43.46 6.66 -41.39
N LEU A 444 44.01 5.57 -41.94
CA LEU A 444 44.02 5.35 -43.40
C LEU A 444 42.61 4.99 -43.90
N THR A 445 41.95 4.01 -43.28
CA THR A 445 40.64 3.54 -43.73
C THR A 445 39.58 4.62 -43.60
N LYS A 446 39.60 5.43 -42.53
CA LYS A 446 38.70 6.59 -42.37
C LYS A 446 38.91 7.65 -43.44
N ARG A 447 40.15 7.92 -43.87
CA ARG A 447 40.44 8.87 -44.95
C ARG A 447 40.02 8.34 -46.32
N ILE A 448 40.25 7.05 -46.60
CA ILE A 448 39.80 6.41 -47.85
C ILE A 448 38.27 6.39 -47.92
N ALA A 449 37.59 6.03 -46.82
CA ALA A 449 36.13 6.03 -46.75
C ALA A 449 35.52 7.44 -46.90
N ALA A 450 36.18 8.47 -46.36
CA ALA A 450 35.77 9.86 -46.55
C ALA A 450 36.05 10.39 -47.98
N ALA A 451 37.12 9.92 -48.63
CA ALA A 451 37.43 10.29 -50.02
C ALA A 451 36.58 9.54 -51.07
N MET A 452 35.90 8.46 -50.66
CA MET A 452 34.99 7.68 -51.51
C MET A 452 33.50 8.03 -51.26
N LYS A 453 33.24 9.16 -50.60
CA LYS A 453 31.92 9.79 -50.50
C LYS A 453 32.04 11.29 -50.81
N GLU A 454 31.59 11.66 -51.99
CA GLU A 454 30.99 12.98 -52.22
C GLU A 454 29.58 12.99 -51.57
N GLU A 455 29.05 14.16 -51.19
CA GLU A 455 27.91 14.33 -50.26
C GLU A 455 26.64 13.52 -50.60
#